data_AF-A0A7Y7AEC3-F1
#
_entry.id   AF-A0A7Y7AEC3-F1
#
_cell.length_a   1.000
_cell.length_b   1.000
_cell.length_c   1.000
_cell.angle_alpha   90.00
_cell.angle_beta   90.00
_cell.angle_gamma   90.00
#
_symmetry.space_group_name_H-M   'P 1'
#
loop_
_entity.id
_entity.type
_entity.pdbx_description
1 polymer ?
#
loop_
_entity_poly.entity_id
_entity_poly.type
_entity_poly.pdbx_seq_one_letter_code
_entity_poly.pdbx_strand_id
1 'polypeptide(L)'
;MSGGAQASNPTKTVLIITVGFLVLFWISKQEVLLYIALGVGALGGLSDFLAEKIDWLWTKLGWLLSLIVPNIIMTLVFFLVLTPTAFLSRLFGKSDPLDLKNAPSSLFKEKENASYSKESFEKPW
;
A
#
# COMPACT_ATOMS: atom_id res chain seq x y z
N MET A 1 -27.16 -12.21 -7.38
CA MET A 1 -27.07 -11.77 -5.97
C MET A 1 -26.27 -10.48 -5.97
N SER A 2 -26.97 -9.36 -5.78
CA SER A 2 -26.44 -8.00 -5.90
C SER A 2 -25.33 -7.78 -4.86
N GLY A 3 -24.10 -7.60 -5.32
CA GLY A 3 -23.03 -7.04 -4.48
C GLY A 3 -23.41 -5.61 -4.15
N GLY A 4 -24.09 -5.43 -3.03
CA GLY A 4 -24.44 -4.11 -2.51
C GLY A 4 -23.17 -3.35 -2.22
N ALA A 5 -22.81 -2.41 -3.09
CA ALA A 5 -21.85 -1.38 -2.76
C ALA A 5 -22.31 -0.74 -1.44
N GLN A 6 -21.51 -0.88 -0.40
CA GLN A 6 -21.77 -0.29 0.91
C GLN A 6 -21.94 1.22 0.70
N ALA A 7 -23.18 1.72 0.72
CA ALA A 7 -23.43 3.15 0.63
C ALA A 7 -22.78 3.83 1.84
N SER A 8 -21.95 4.84 1.59
CA SER A 8 -21.44 5.69 2.66
C SER A 8 -22.64 6.26 3.41
N ASN A 9 -22.57 6.25 4.75
CA ASN A 9 -23.63 6.83 5.58
C ASN A 9 -23.17 8.25 5.93
N PRO A 10 -23.73 9.31 5.31
CA PRO A 10 -23.20 10.66 5.46
C PRO A 10 -23.14 11.12 6.92
N THR A 11 -24.15 10.76 7.71
CA THR A 11 -24.20 11.04 9.16
C THR A 11 -23.05 10.38 9.92
N LYS A 12 -22.67 9.14 9.57
CA LYS A 12 -21.53 8.46 10.20
C LYS A 12 -20.21 9.14 9.82
N THR A 13 -20.07 9.56 8.56
CA THR A 13 -18.88 10.29 8.10
C THR A 13 -18.73 11.62 8.81
N VAL A 14 -19.79 12.42 8.90
CA VAL A 14 -19.79 13.69 9.66
C VAL A 14 -19.39 13.43 11.11
N LEU A 15 -19.97 12.42 11.76
CA LEU A 15 -19.64 12.08 13.14
C LEU A 15 -18.16 11.71 13.30
N ILE A 16 -17.62 10.87 12.41
CA ILE A 16 -16.19 10.48 12.44
C ILE A 16 -15.29 11.71 12.26
N ILE A 17 -15.63 12.61 11.33
CA ILE A 17 -14.87 13.84 11.10
C ILE A 17 -14.90 14.74 12.34
N THR A 18 -16.08 14.95 12.93
CA THR A 18 -16.24 15.74 14.17
C THR A 18 -15.43 15.13 15.32
N VAL A 19 -15.54 13.82 15.54
CA VAL A 19 -14.76 13.12 16.58
C VAL A 19 -13.26 13.24 16.31
N GLY A 20 -12.82 13.08 15.06
CA GLY A 20 -11.42 13.24 14.67
C GLY A 20 -10.87 14.62 15.03
N PHE A 21 -11.59 15.69 14.69
CA PHE A 21 -11.19 17.05 15.07
C PHE A 21 -11.20 17.28 16.57
N LEU A 22 -12.13 16.69 17.33
CA LEU A 22 -12.14 16.78 18.79
C LEU A 22 -10.94 16.06 19.43
N VAL A 23 -10.54 14.90 18.91
CA VAL A 23 -9.35 14.19 19.37
C VAL A 23 -8.09 15.01 19.07
N LEU A 24 -8.00 15.59 17.88
CA LEU A 24 -6.90 16.49 17.52
C LEU A 24 -6.86 17.75 18.39
N PHE A 25 -8.02 18.30 18.74
CA PHE A 25 -8.11 19.39 19.72
C PHE A 25 -7.56 18.96 21.08
N TRP A 26 -7.86 17.77 21.55
CA TRP A 26 -7.39 17.30 22.85
C TRP A 26 -5.85 17.24 22.92
N ILE A 27 -5.20 16.85 21.83
CA ILE A 27 -3.74 16.75 21.73
C ILE A 27 -3.11 18.13 21.51
N SER A 28 -3.64 18.92 20.58
CA SER A 28 -3.05 20.17 20.11
C SER A 28 -3.44 21.40 20.95
N LYS A 29 -4.56 21.31 21.70
CA LYS A 29 -5.20 22.38 22.49
C LYS A 29 -5.52 23.66 21.71
N GLN A 30 -5.62 23.57 20.38
CA GLN A 30 -5.88 24.70 19.50
C GLN A 30 -7.38 24.95 19.36
N GLU A 31 -7.87 26.10 19.85
CA GLU A 31 -9.30 26.44 19.82
C GLU A 31 -9.91 26.43 18.41
N VAL A 32 -9.11 26.71 17.38
CA VAL A 32 -9.53 26.64 15.96
C VAL A 32 -10.13 25.28 15.61
N LEU A 33 -9.55 24.18 16.10
CA LEU A 33 -10.04 22.83 15.82
C LEU A 33 -11.40 22.57 16.48
N LEU A 34 -11.65 23.16 17.65
CA LEU A 34 -12.94 23.07 18.34
C LEU A 34 -14.04 23.76 17.52
N TYR A 35 -13.77 24.98 17.02
CA TYR A 35 -14.72 25.71 16.18
C TYR A 35 -15.03 24.96 14.88
N ILE A 36 -14.02 24.34 14.25
CA ILE A 36 -14.22 23.50 13.06
C ILE A 36 -15.06 22.26 13.39
N ALA A 37 -14.76 21.56 14.48
CA ALA A 37 -15.52 20.38 14.90
C ALA A 37 -16.99 20.71 15.17
N LEU A 38 -17.25 21.82 15.87
CA LEU A 38 -18.60 22.33 16.12
C LEU A 38 -19.31 22.72 14.82
N GLY A 39 -18.63 23.43 13.92
CA GLY A 39 -19.18 23.81 12.63
C GLY A 39 -19.58 22.60 11.79
N VAL A 40 -18.66 21.64 11.59
CA VAL A 40 -18.92 20.43 10.79
C VAL A 40 -20.02 19.57 11.43
N GLY A 41 -19.98 19.39 12.75
CA GLY A 41 -20.97 18.59 13.48
C GLY A 41 -22.37 19.22 13.45
N ALA A 42 -22.46 20.53 13.65
CA ALA A 42 -23.73 21.26 13.58
C ALA A 42 -24.29 21.25 12.14
N LEU A 43 -23.48 21.60 11.15
CA LEU A 43 -23.91 21.67 9.75
C LEU A 43 -24.37 20.30 9.22
N GLY A 44 -23.65 19.23 9.53
CA GLY A 44 -24.03 17.88 9.12
C GLY A 44 -25.13 17.24 9.98
N GLY A 45 -25.37 17.73 11.20
CA GLY A 45 -26.48 17.28 12.05
C GLY A 45 -27.81 17.96 11.74
N LEU A 46 -27.78 19.21 11.25
CA LEU A 46 -28.98 19.99 10.95
C LEU A 46 -29.57 19.72 9.56
N SER A 47 -28.78 19.21 8.62
CA SER A 47 -29.23 19.03 7.23
C SER A 47 -28.56 17.82 6.57
N ASP A 48 -29.40 16.92 6.06
CA ASP A 48 -28.95 15.76 5.28
C ASP A 48 -28.21 16.17 4.00
N PHE A 49 -28.64 17.27 3.35
CA PHE A 49 -27.97 17.79 2.16
C PHE A 49 -26.53 18.23 2.45
N LEU A 50 -26.28 18.88 3.58
CA LEU A 50 -24.94 19.29 3.97
C LEU A 50 -24.09 18.09 4.37
N ALA A 51 -24.68 17.12 5.08
CA ALA A 51 -24.01 15.87 5.42
C ALA A 51 -23.53 15.13 4.15
N GLU A 52 -24.37 15.03 3.12
CA GLU A 52 -24.01 14.43 1.83
C GLU A 52 -22.87 15.17 1.13
N LYS A 53 -22.87 16.51 1.16
CA LYS A 53 -21.78 17.30 0.58
C LYS A 53 -20.46 17.12 1.32
N ILE A 54 -20.51 17.06 2.65
CA ILE A 54 -19.33 16.79 3.49
C ILE A 54 -18.80 15.38 3.20
N ASP A 55 -19.68 14.37 3.16
CA ASP A 55 -19.32 12.99 2.83
C ASP A 55 -18.70 12.86 1.43
N TRP A 56 -19.28 13.55 0.44
CA TRP A 56 -18.74 13.59 -0.92
C TRP A 56 -17.35 14.21 -0.96
N LEU A 57 -17.14 15.35 -0.28
CA LEU A 57 -15.84 16.02 -0.22
C LEU A 57 -14.80 15.15 0.50
N TRP A 58 -15.19 14.52 1.60
CA TRP A 58 -14.36 13.58 2.36
C TRP A 58 -13.95 12.38 1.51
N THR A 59 -14.89 11.80 0.77
CA THR A 59 -14.64 10.66 -0.12
C THR A 59 -13.72 11.05 -1.27
N LYS A 60 -13.88 12.25 -1.85
CA LYS A 60 -12.98 12.77 -2.89
C LYS A 60 -11.56 12.97 -2.38
N LEU A 61 -11.40 13.47 -1.15
CA LEU A 61 -10.11 13.60 -0.49
C LEU A 61 -9.47 12.21 -0.28
N GLY A 62 -10.24 11.24 0.23
CA GLY A 62 -9.79 9.86 0.40
C GLY A 62 -9.35 9.21 -0.92
N TRP A 63 -10.09 9.44 -2.00
CA TRP A 63 -9.72 8.96 -3.34
C TRP A 63 -8.39 9.57 -3.82
N LEU A 64 -8.19 10.88 -3.62
CA LEU A 64 -6.94 11.55 -3.97
C LEU A 64 -5.76 10.99 -3.16
N LEU A 65 -5.93 10.78 -1.85
CA LEU A 65 -4.93 10.12 -1.01
C LEU A 65 -4.67 8.70 -1.50
N SER A 66 -5.69 7.96 -1.90
CA SER A 66 -5.55 6.59 -2.43
C SER A 66 -4.73 6.51 -3.70
N LEU A 67 -4.55 7.60 -4.45
CA LEU A 67 -3.65 7.63 -5.62
C LEU A 67 -2.19 7.88 -5.21
N ILE A 68 -1.98 8.67 -4.16
CA ILE A 68 -0.65 9.11 -3.73
C ILE A 68 -0.01 8.09 -2.78
N VAL A 69 -0.79 7.59 -1.81
CA VAL A 69 -0.34 6.71 -0.74
C VAL A 69 0.29 5.41 -1.25
N PRO A 70 -0.29 4.68 -2.23
CA PRO A 70 0.34 3.46 -2.75
C PRO A 70 1.72 3.72 -3.34
N ASN A 71 1.92 4.84 -4.06
CA ASN A 71 3.22 5.19 -4.63
C ASN A 71 4.25 5.48 -3.53
N ILE A 72 3.85 6.18 -2.47
CA ILE A 72 4.72 6.43 -1.31
C ILE A 72 5.10 5.11 -0.63
N ILE A 73 4.12 4.26 -0.34
CA ILE A 73 4.35 2.96 0.30
C ILE A 73 5.27 2.09 -0.58
N MET A 74 5.00 2.00 -1.88
CA MET A 74 5.81 1.22 -2.82
C MET A 74 7.25 1.74 -2.89
N THR A 75 7.43 3.06 -2.89
CA THR A 75 8.75 3.69 -2.87
C THR A 75 9.50 3.33 -1.58
N LEU A 76 8.83 3.45 -0.42
CA LEU A 76 9.41 3.08 0.87
C LEU A 76 9.79 1.60 0.92
N VAL A 77 8.92 0.70 0.46
CA VAL A 77 9.21 -0.74 0.39
C VAL A 77 10.42 -1.00 -0.53
N PHE A 78 10.49 -0.34 -1.68
CA PHE A 78 11.62 -0.48 -2.60
C PHE A 78 12.94 -0.05 -1.95
N PHE A 79 12.97 1.10 -1.27
CA PHE A 79 14.22 1.62 -0.68
C PHE A 79 14.60 0.94 0.64
N LEU A 80 13.63 0.58 1.48
CA LEU A 80 13.89 -0.01 2.80
C LEU A 80 14.01 -1.53 2.78
N VAL A 81 13.42 -2.21 1.79
CA VAL A 81 13.42 -3.68 1.72
C VAL A 81 14.17 -4.18 0.49
N LEU A 82 13.74 -3.79 -0.72
CA LEU A 82 14.28 -4.38 -1.95
C LEU A 82 15.72 -3.92 -2.23
N THR A 83 16.00 -2.63 -2.10
CA THR A 83 17.32 -2.05 -2.32
C THR A 83 18.37 -2.69 -1.43
N PRO A 84 18.24 -2.71 -0.09
CA PRO A 84 19.25 -3.34 0.76
C PRO A 84 19.38 -4.84 0.48
N THR A 85 18.27 -5.52 0.17
CA THR A 85 18.31 -6.95 -0.20
C THR A 85 19.10 -7.18 -1.50
N ALA A 86 18.96 -6.30 -2.49
CA ALA A 86 19.73 -6.37 -3.73
C ALA A 86 21.22 -6.05 -3.53
N PHE A 87 21.54 -5.11 -2.63
CA PHE A 87 22.94 -4.86 -2.25
C PHE A 87 23.54 -6.07 -1.52
N LEU A 88 22.79 -6.68 -0.58
CA LEU A 88 23.20 -7.90 0.10
C LEU A 88 23.40 -9.05 -0.89
N SER A 89 22.48 -9.25 -1.84
CA SER A 89 22.60 -10.29 -2.86
C SER A 89 23.78 -10.04 -3.79
N ARG A 90 24.16 -8.78 -4.03
CA ARG A 90 25.36 -8.45 -4.79
C ARG A 90 26.66 -8.65 -4.01
N LEU A 91 26.66 -8.41 -2.70
CA LEU A 91 27.83 -8.64 -1.84
C LEU A 91 28.07 -10.14 -1.56
N PHE A 92 27.01 -10.89 -1.29
CA PHE A 92 27.09 -12.29 -0.86
C PHE A 92 26.72 -13.30 -1.95
N GLY A 93 26.12 -12.86 -3.05
CA GLY A 93 25.71 -13.74 -4.15
C GLY A 93 26.80 -13.99 -5.18
N LYS A 94 26.48 -14.82 -6.17
CA LYS A 94 27.39 -15.15 -7.28
C LYS A 94 27.67 -13.90 -8.11
N SER A 95 28.95 -13.67 -8.44
CA SER A 95 29.41 -12.48 -9.19
C SER A 95 28.95 -12.45 -10.65
N ASP A 96 28.56 -13.59 -11.22
CA ASP A 96 28.00 -13.70 -12.57
C ASP A 96 26.85 -14.72 -12.57
N PRO A 97 25.64 -14.34 -12.10
CA PRO A 97 24.50 -15.26 -12.04
C PRO A 97 23.88 -15.51 -13.41
N LEU A 98 24.22 -14.70 -14.42
CA LEU A 98 23.67 -14.75 -15.77
C LEU A 98 24.72 -15.14 -16.84
N ASP A 99 25.91 -15.58 -16.40
CA ASP A 99 27.06 -15.93 -17.25
C ASP A 99 27.35 -14.90 -18.37
N LEU A 100 27.17 -13.61 -18.07
CA LEU A 100 27.23 -12.53 -19.07
C LEU A 100 28.67 -12.19 -19.48
N LYS A 101 29.65 -12.50 -18.63
CA LYS A 101 31.06 -12.22 -18.94
C LYS A 101 31.67 -13.21 -19.92
N ASN A 102 31.17 -14.43 -19.94
CA ASN A 102 31.60 -15.50 -20.84
C ASN A 102 30.36 -16.09 -21.51
N ALA A 103 29.62 -15.27 -22.25
CA ALA A 103 28.37 -15.67 -22.90
C ALA A 103 28.60 -16.94 -23.73
N PRO A 104 28.13 -18.12 -23.28
CA PRO A 104 28.31 -19.34 -24.01
C PRO A 104 27.45 -19.29 -25.29
N SER A 105 27.85 -20.02 -26.33
CA SER A 105 27.05 -20.15 -27.57
C SER A 105 25.68 -20.80 -27.35
N SER A 106 25.45 -21.33 -26.15
CA SER A 106 24.28 -22.09 -25.77
C SER A 106 23.97 -21.90 -24.28
N LEU A 107 22.69 -21.81 -23.92
CA LEU A 107 22.24 -21.81 -22.52
C LEU A 107 22.31 -23.19 -21.87
N PHE A 108 22.57 -24.24 -22.67
CA PHE A 108 22.76 -25.59 -22.16
C PHE A 108 24.14 -25.68 -21.49
N LYS A 109 24.16 -25.99 -20.19
CA LYS A 109 25.40 -26.31 -19.47
C LYS A 109 25.67 -27.81 -19.57
N GLU A 110 26.78 -28.17 -20.20
CA GLU A 110 27.27 -29.55 -20.19
C GLU A 110 27.68 -29.95 -18.77
N LYS A 111 27.19 -31.11 -18.34
CA LYS A 111 27.47 -31.65 -17.00
C LYS A 111 28.60 -32.65 -17.14
N GLU A 112 29.84 -32.16 -17.15
CA GLU A 112 31.07 -32.95 -17.43
C GLU A 112 31.29 -34.15 -16.48
N ASN A 113 30.65 -34.18 -15.31
CA ASN A 113 30.77 -35.24 -14.30
C ASN A 113 29.41 -35.72 -13.77
N ALA A 114 28.41 -35.92 -14.63
CA ALA A 114 27.13 -36.46 -14.20
C ALA A 114 27.21 -37.97 -13.92
N SER A 115 27.32 -38.37 -12.65
CA SER A 115 27.06 -39.76 -12.24
C SER A 115 25.55 -39.98 -12.18
N TYR A 116 25.00 -40.64 -13.19
CA TYR A 116 23.58 -40.99 -13.22
C TYR A 116 23.37 -42.26 -12.38
N SER A 117 22.78 -42.09 -11.21
CA SER A 117 22.31 -43.19 -10.37
C SER A 117 20.84 -43.49 -10.65
N LYS A 118 20.35 -44.65 -10.22
CA LYS A 118 18.97 -45.09 -10.48
C LYS A 118 17.94 -44.10 -9.90
N GLU A 119 18.29 -43.47 -8.79
CA GLU A 119 17.49 -42.47 -8.08
C GLU A 119 17.31 -41.18 -8.91
N SER A 120 18.24 -40.86 -9.83
CA SER A 120 18.11 -39.70 -10.73
C SER A 120 16.98 -39.85 -11.75
N PHE A 121 16.47 -41.07 -11.96
CA PHE A 121 15.37 -41.36 -12.88
C PHE A 121 14.00 -41.49 -12.19
N GLU A 122 13.96 -41.46 -10.86
CA GLU A 122 12.70 -41.56 -10.12
C GLU A 122 11.86 -40.27 -10.17
N LYS A 123 12.52 -39.11 -10.38
CA LYS A 123 11.87 -37.81 -10.55
C LYS A 123 12.48 -37.05 -11.73
N PRO A 124 12.00 -37.31 -12.97
CA PRO A 124 12.56 -36.71 -14.18
C PRO A 124 12.15 -35.25 -14.42
N TRP A 125 11.38 -34.63 -13.52
CA TRP A 125 10.97 -33.21 -13.56
C TRP A 125 11.75 -32.39 -12.54
#